data_AF-A0A3M4V5I6-F1
#
_entry.id   AF-A0A3M4V5I6-F1
#
_cell.length_a   1.000
_cell.length_b   1.000
_cell.length_c   1.000
_cell.angle_alpha   90.00
_cell.angle_beta   90.00
_cell.angle_gamma   90.00
#
_symmetry.space_group_name_H-M   'P 1'
#
loop_
_entity.id
_entity.type
_entity.pdbx_description
1 polymer ?
#
loop_
_entity_poly.entity_id
_entity_poly.type
_entity_poly.pdbx_seq_one_letter_code
_entity_poly.pdbx_strand_id
1 'polypeptide(L)' 'MVCPFDRAQALEQRQRDQAIAAQLAKPRASGPSLTHCQDCDKEIPSARQALGGMTRCVPCQTLTEKGLR' A
#
# COMPACT_ATOMS: atom_id res chain seq x y z
N MET A 1 -41.08 -6.55 3.71
CA MET A 1 -40.26 -6.74 4.93
C MET A 1 -38.92 -7.26 4.48
N VAL A 2 -37.85 -6.46 4.63
CA VAL A 2 -36.47 -6.90 4.32
C VAL A 2 -36.04 -7.89 5.41
N CYS A 3 -35.55 -9.07 5.03
CA CYS A 3 -35.14 -10.03 6.04
C CYS A 3 -33.80 -9.61 6.68
N PRO A 4 -33.47 -10.11 7.89
CA PRO A 4 -32.21 -9.80 8.55
C PRO A 4 -30.96 -10.09 7.70
N PHE A 5 -31.01 -11.12 6.84
CA PHE A 5 -29.89 -11.48 5.96
C PHE A 5 -29.67 -10.46 4.84
N ASP A 6 -30.73 -10.00 4.18
CA ASP A 6 -30.63 -8.95 3.16
C ASP A 6 -30.03 -7.66 3.74
N ARG A 7 -30.43 -7.30 4.97
CA ARG A 7 -29.86 -6.15 5.68
C ARG A 7 -28.38 -6.36 6.00
N ALA A 8 -27.99 -7.55 6.44
CA ALA A 8 -26.60 -7.89 6.73
C ALA A 8 -25.73 -7.83 5.47
N GLN A 9 -26.20 -8.38 4.34
CA GLN A 9 -25.51 -8.33 3.05
C GLN A 9 -25.32 -6.89 2.58
N ALA A 10 -26.35 -6.04 2.68
CA ALA A 10 -26.25 -4.64 2.31
C ALA A 10 -25.25 -3.84 3.17
N LEU A 11 -25.08 -4.23 4.44
CA LEU A 11 -24.09 -3.62 5.33
C LEU A 11 -22.67 -4.08 4.98
N GLU A 12 -22.48 -5.37 4.75
CA GLU A 12 -21.20 -5.95 4.35
C GLU A 12 -20.71 -5.34 3.02
N GLN A 13 -21.62 -5.19 2.05
CA GLN A 13 -21.28 -4.57 0.77
C GLN A 13 -20.82 -3.12 0.94
N ARG A 14 -21.54 -2.32 1.73
CA ARG A 14 -21.14 -0.93 2.02
C ARG A 14 -19.77 -0.86 2.69
N GLN A 15 -19.49 -1.75 3.64
CA GLN A 15 -18.19 -1.79 4.32
C GLN A 15 -17.06 -2.16 3.35
N ARG A 16 -17.28 -3.12 2.44
CA ARG A 16 -16.32 -3.47 1.39
C ARG A 16 -16.04 -2.27 0.48
N ASP A 17 -17.09 -1.62 -0.02
CA ASP A 17 -16.94 -0.48 -0.93
C ASP A 17 -16.17 0.68 -0.25
N GLN A 18 -16.47 0.95 1.02
CA GLN A 18 -15.74 1.94 1.81
C GLN A 18 -14.25 1.59 1.98
N ALA A 19 -13.93 0.33 2.28
CA ALA A 19 -12.55 -0.13 2.44
C ALA A 19 -11.75 -0.04 1.13
N ILE A 20 -12.38 -0.40 0.00
CA ILE A 20 -11.78 -0.29 -1.33
C ILE A 20 -11.52 1.19 -1.66
N ALA A 21 -12.52 2.05 -1.47
CA ALA A 21 -12.39 3.49 -1.74
C ALA A 21 -11.27 4.11 -0.89
N ALA A 22 -11.19 3.77 0.40
CA ALA A 22 -10.12 4.24 1.28
C ALA A 22 -8.73 3.77 0.83
N GLN A 23 -8.61 2.53 0.37
CA GLN A 23 -7.34 2.00 -0.14
C GLN A 23 -6.92 2.68 -1.45
N LEU A 24 -7.87 2.96 -2.35
CA LEU A 24 -7.61 3.66 -3.61
C LEU A 24 -7.25 5.15 -3.41
N ALA A 25 -7.79 5.78 -2.36
CA ALA A 25 -7.48 7.16 -1.99
C ALA A 25 -6.10 7.32 -1.33
N LYS A 26 -5.42 6.22 -0.95
CA LYS A 26 -4.07 6.32 -0.37
C LYS A 26 -3.10 6.92 -1.39
N PRO A 27 -2.27 7.90 -0.99
CA PRO A 27 -1.27 8.48 -1.88
C PRO A 27 -0.30 7.39 -2.31
N ARG A 28 -0.11 7.27 -3.63
CA ARG A 28 0.97 6.45 -4.18
C ARG A 28 2.28 7.22 -4.04
N ALA A 29 3.38 6.48 -3.93
CA ALA A 29 4.70 7.07 -4.01
C ALA A 29 4.81 7.88 -5.31
N SER A 30 5.08 9.17 -5.20
CA SER A 30 5.18 10.11 -6.31
C SER A 30 6.46 10.94 -6.18
N GLY A 31 7.11 11.23 -7.30
CA GLY A 31 8.37 11.99 -7.34
C GLY A 31 9.58 11.14 -7.72
N PRO A 32 10.80 11.73 -7.70
CA PRO A 32 12.02 11.00 -8.04
C PRO A 32 12.32 9.92 -6.98
N SER A 33 12.73 8.74 -7.43
CA SER A 33 13.20 7.68 -6.54
C SER A 33 14.62 7.98 -6.04
N LEU A 34 14.95 7.51 -4.84
CA LEU A 34 16.31 7.55 -4.33
C LEU A 34 17.20 6.52 -5.06
N THR A 35 18.49 6.83 -5.16
CA THR A 35 19.50 5.93 -5.73
C THR A 35 19.93 4.86 -4.73
N HIS A 36 19.95 5.21 -3.44
CA HIS A 36 20.34 4.34 -2.34
C HIS A 36 19.21 4.23 -1.31
N CYS A 37 19.10 3.06 -0.68
CA CYS A 37 18.13 2.78 0.36
C CYS A 37 18.44 3.59 1.61
N GLN A 38 17.45 4.30 2.14
CA GLN A 38 17.60 5.13 3.35
C GLN A 38 18.07 4.36 4.60
N ASP A 39 17.90 3.04 4.67
CA ASP A 39 18.15 2.30 5.91
C ASP A 39 19.30 1.30 5.87
N CYS A 40 19.75 0.92 4.68
CA CYS A 40 20.86 -0.01 4.55
C CYS A 40 21.92 0.48 3.57
N ASP A 41 21.74 1.69 3.03
CA ASP A 41 22.62 2.35 2.07
C ASP A 41 22.95 1.54 0.80
N LYS A 42 22.26 0.41 0.57
CA LYS A 42 22.40 -0.39 -0.65
C LYS A 42 21.72 0.31 -1.82
N GLU A 43 22.28 0.14 -3.00
CA GLU A 43 21.68 0.62 -4.24
C GLU A 43 20.23 0.10 -4.42
N ILE A 44 19.33 1.00 -4.83
CA ILE A 44 17.97 0.61 -5.21
C ILE A 44 18.01 0.21 -6.69
N PRO A 45 17.55 -0.99 -7.08
CA PRO A 45 17.57 -1.41 -8.48
C PRO A 45 16.83 -0.42 -9.40
N SER A 46 17.37 -0.15 -10.58
CA SER A 46 16.81 0.79 -11.56
C SER A 46 15.35 0.49 -11.93
N ALA A 47 15.01 -0.80 -12.08
CA ALA A 47 13.64 -1.25 -12.34
C ALA A 47 12.65 -0.77 -11.26
N ARG A 48 13.10 -0.65 -10.01
CA ARG A 48 12.30 -0.12 -8.91
C ARG A 48 12.31 1.39 -8.88
N GLN A 49 13.45 2.03 -9.16
CA GLN A 49 13.52 3.49 -9.28
C GLN A 49 12.55 4.02 -10.35
N ALA A 50 12.37 3.30 -11.45
CA ALA A 50 11.46 3.64 -12.55
C ALA A 50 9.97 3.71 -12.14
N LEU A 51 9.59 3.10 -11.01
CA LEU A 51 8.22 3.17 -10.48
C LEU A 51 7.90 4.53 -9.82
N GLY A 52 8.92 5.31 -9.49
CA GLY A 52 8.79 6.62 -8.85
C GLY A 52 8.61 6.55 -7.33
N GLY A 53 9.15 7.56 -6.63
CA GLY A 53 9.00 7.77 -5.19
C GLY A 53 9.56 6.66 -4.29
N MET A 54 10.48 5.82 -4.79
CA MET A 54 11.05 4.73 -3.99
C MET A 54 12.16 5.23 -3.06
N THR A 55 12.01 5.04 -1.75
CA THR A 55 12.96 5.52 -0.72
C THR A 55 13.77 4.39 -0.05
N ARG A 56 13.25 3.17 -0.06
CA ARG A 56 13.86 1.99 0.59
C ARG A 56 14.04 0.89 -0.42
N CYS A 57 15.01 -0.02 -0.29
CA CYS A 57 15.10 -1.24 -1.12
C CYS A 57 13.98 -2.26 -0.78
N VAL A 58 13.75 -3.26 -1.65
CA VAL A 58 12.70 -4.29 -1.46
C VAL A 58 12.78 -4.99 -0.10
N PRO A 59 13.94 -5.51 0.36
CA PRO A 59 13.98 -6.22 1.64
C PRO A 59 13.65 -5.30 2.82
N CYS A 60 14.15 -4.06 2.82
CA CYS A 60 13.85 -3.08 3.87
C CYS A 60 12.38 -2.66 3.87
N GLN A 61 11.77 -2.50 2.69
CA GLN A 61 10.34 -2.22 2.56
C GLN A 61 9.51 -3.38 3.13
N THR A 62 9.84 -4.63 2.76
CA THR A 62 9.15 -5.83 3.26
C THR A 62 9.24 -5.94 4.79
N LEU A 63 10.41 -5.67 5.39
CA LEU A 63 10.56 -5.68 6.84
C LEU A 63 9.68 -4.62 7.52
N THR A 64 9.62 -3.42 6.92
CA THR A 64 8.76 -2.33 7.41
C THR A 64 7.29 -2.71 7.35
N GLU A 65 6.81 -3.25 6.23
CA GLU A 65 5.40 -3.63 6.04
C GLU A 65 4.97 -4.79 6.94
N LYS A 66 5.88 -5.72 7.22
CA LYS A 66 5.61 -6.81 8.15
C LYS A 66 5.76 -6.40 9.63
N GLY A 67 6.17 -5.16 9.92
CA GLY A 67 6.40 -4.69 11.29
C GLY A 67 7.59 -5.35 12.00
N LEU A 68 8.54 -5.91 11.23
CA LEU A 68 9.78 -6.50 11.76
C LEU A 68 10.93 -5.49 11.84
N ARG A 69 10.59 -4.20 11.81
CA ARG A 69 11.53 -3.09 11.75
C ARG A 69 11.13 -2.00 12.73
#